data_AF-A0A9D7W6T3-F1
#
_entry.id   AF-A0A9D7W6T3-F1
#
_cell.length_a   1.000
_cell.length_b   1.000
_cell.length_c   1.000
_cell.angle_alpha   90.00
_cell.angle_beta   90.00
_cell.angle_gamma   90.00
#
_symmetry.space_group_name_H-M   'P 1'
#
loop_
_entity.id
_entity.type
_entity.pdbx_description
1 polymer ?
#
loop_
_entity_poly.entity_id
_entity_poly.type
_entity_poly.pdbx_seq_one_letter_code
_entity_poly.pdbx_strand_id
1 'polypeptide(L)'
;MKQLSLIFMLCFSFSLYAQNNSTSINMNINMNIDATSEDMSESQQNSNMNVNFNIEETQQGHSNTSHSQTTTTATKQPEVIYVSGYSGKIGCTPPVSSERLEDMAKTVKNQTFGDDKVRVTKQIVRSNCITLDQLIVLLNEFDWDDDKLEIAKFAYDHVYDLENYYKVYNLFTFSSSGEELDEFIQSKN
;
A
#
# COMPACT_ATOMS: atom_id res chain seq x y z
N MET A 1 -55.50 8.65 -26.74
CA MET A 1 -55.48 7.70 -27.86
C MET A 1 -54.20 6.88 -27.71
N LYS A 2 -54.28 5.74 -27.02
CA LYS A 2 -54.24 4.37 -27.59
C LYS A 2 -52.97 4.17 -28.42
N GLN A 3 -51.96 3.45 -27.93
CA GLN A 3 -51.94 2.00 -28.04
C GLN A 3 -51.34 1.32 -26.80
N LEU A 4 -52.15 0.44 -26.23
CA LEU A 4 -51.90 -0.56 -25.23
C LEU A 4 -51.59 -1.85 -26.01
N SER A 5 -50.47 -2.52 -25.75
CA SER A 5 -50.35 -3.94 -26.12
C SER A 5 -49.60 -4.70 -25.05
N LEU A 6 -50.38 -5.51 -24.35
CA LEU A 6 -50.02 -6.46 -23.30
C LEU A 6 -50.15 -7.86 -23.94
N ILE A 7 -49.04 -8.59 -24.05
CA ILE A 7 -49.00 -10.06 -24.26
C ILE A 7 -47.77 -10.53 -23.45
N PHE A 8 -47.90 -10.87 -22.18
CA PHE A 8 -48.23 -12.18 -21.59
C PHE A 8 -47.35 -13.37 -22.03
N MET A 9 -46.69 -13.96 -21.01
CA MET A 9 -46.33 -15.38 -20.88
C MET A 9 -44.97 -15.86 -21.46
N LEU A 10 -43.97 -16.02 -20.58
CA LEU A 10 -43.54 -17.33 -20.01
C LEU A 10 -42.17 -17.19 -19.32
N CYS A 11 -42.16 -17.41 -18.01
CA CYS A 11 -40.94 -17.69 -17.26
C CYS A 11 -40.32 -19.00 -17.76
N PHE A 12 -39.08 -18.95 -18.25
CA PHE A 12 -38.17 -20.08 -18.23
C PHE A 12 -36.79 -19.57 -17.82
N SER A 13 -36.48 -19.77 -16.54
CA SER A 13 -35.13 -19.71 -16.00
C SER A 13 -34.28 -20.79 -16.66
N PHE A 14 -33.28 -20.38 -17.44
CA PHE A 14 -32.15 -21.21 -17.79
C PHE A 14 -30.88 -20.55 -17.25
N SER A 15 -30.37 -21.13 -16.17
CA SER A 15 -29.05 -20.82 -15.63
C SER A 15 -28.00 -21.23 -16.66
N LEU A 16 -27.26 -20.25 -17.18
CA LEU A 16 -26.07 -20.53 -17.97
C LEU A 16 -24.92 -20.80 -16.99
N TYR A 17 -24.61 -22.08 -16.76
CA TYR A 17 -23.33 -22.48 -16.17
C TYR A 17 -22.25 -22.34 -17.25
N ALA A 18 -21.32 -21.42 -17.06
CA ALA A 18 -20.03 -21.43 -17.74
C ALA A 18 -18.95 -21.66 -16.68
N GLN A 19 -18.24 -22.75 -16.86
CA GLN A 19 -17.22 -23.31 -15.99
C GLN A 19 -15.95 -22.45 -16.07
N ASN A 20 -15.52 -21.88 -14.94
CA ASN A 20 -14.21 -21.21 -14.84
C ASN A 20 -13.12 -22.29 -14.90
N ASN A 21 -12.54 -22.49 -16.08
CA ASN A 21 -11.37 -23.34 -16.25
C ASN A 21 -10.12 -22.46 -16.07
N SER A 22 -9.63 -22.36 -14.84
CA SER A 22 -8.37 -21.67 -14.54
C SER A 22 -7.21 -22.54 -15.00
N THR A 23 -6.70 -22.31 -16.21
CA THR A 23 -5.40 -22.85 -16.62
C THR A 23 -4.31 -22.23 -15.76
N SER A 24 -3.71 -23.05 -14.88
CA SER A 24 -2.47 -22.77 -14.19
C SER A 24 -1.35 -22.57 -15.22
N ILE A 25 -0.72 -21.39 -15.24
CA ILE A 25 0.49 -21.13 -16.02
C ILE A 25 1.66 -21.66 -15.20
N ASN A 26 2.34 -22.71 -15.68
CA ASN A 26 3.63 -23.13 -15.15
C ASN A 26 4.72 -22.30 -15.85
N MET A 27 5.41 -21.44 -15.09
CA MET A 27 6.62 -20.77 -15.56
C MET A 27 7.84 -21.55 -15.07
N ASN A 28 8.60 -22.13 -15.98
CA ASN A 28 9.90 -22.73 -15.66
C ASN A 28 11.01 -21.71 -15.98
N ILE A 29 11.70 -21.24 -14.94
CA ILE A 29 12.87 -20.35 -15.09
C ILE A 29 14.12 -21.22 -14.97
N ASN A 30 14.88 -21.34 -16.06
CA ASN A 30 16.16 -22.04 -16.08
C ASN A 30 17.30 -21.02 -16.09
N MET A 31 18.00 -20.84 -14.96
CA MET A 31 19.21 -20.01 -14.89
C MET A 31 20.46 -20.88 -15.03
N ASN A 32 21.31 -20.60 -16.02
CA ASN A 32 22.62 -21.24 -16.18
C ASN A 32 23.69 -20.26 -15.66
N ILE A 33 24.35 -20.60 -14.55
CA ILE A 33 25.43 -19.79 -13.98
C ILE A 33 26.74 -20.36 -14.53
N ASP A 34 27.36 -19.65 -15.47
CA ASP A 34 28.71 -19.95 -15.95
C ASP A 34 29.71 -19.09 -15.15
N ALA A 35 30.40 -19.72 -14.19
CA ALA A 35 31.42 -19.07 -13.37
C ALA A 35 32.80 -19.56 -13.81
N THR A 36 33.54 -18.72 -14.55
CA THR A 36 34.94 -18.98 -14.92
C THR A 36 35.90 -18.36 -13.91
N SER A 37 36.63 -19.18 -13.14
CA SER A 37 38.02 -18.92 -12.74
C SER A 37 38.68 -20.10 -11.98
N GLU A 38 39.68 -20.68 -12.63
CA GLU A 38 40.97 -21.24 -12.20
C GLU A 38 41.19 -21.92 -10.82
N ASP A 39 41.64 -23.18 -10.92
CA ASP A 39 42.54 -23.99 -10.07
C ASP A 39 41.98 -25.04 -9.05
N MET A 40 41.79 -26.25 -9.61
CA MET A 40 41.96 -27.65 -9.15
C MET A 40 41.85 -28.07 -7.66
N SER A 41 40.74 -28.76 -7.32
CA SER A 41 40.73 -30.16 -6.83
C SER A 41 39.31 -30.62 -6.43
N GLU A 42 38.64 -31.32 -7.35
CA GLU A 42 37.66 -32.41 -7.11
C GLU A 42 36.45 -32.18 -6.17
N SER A 43 35.37 -31.62 -6.73
CA SER A 43 34.06 -32.31 -6.90
C SER A 43 33.03 -31.30 -7.43
N GLN A 44 32.59 -31.49 -8.68
CA GLN A 44 31.53 -30.68 -9.28
C GLN A 44 30.19 -31.06 -8.64
N GLN A 45 29.64 -30.16 -7.81
CA GLN A 45 28.23 -30.20 -7.41
C GLN A 45 27.51 -29.04 -8.09
N ASN A 46 26.93 -29.32 -9.27
CA ASN A 46 25.93 -28.43 -9.85
C ASN A 46 24.70 -28.42 -8.93
N SER A 47 24.43 -27.29 -8.29
CA SER A 47 23.27 -27.12 -7.41
C SER A 47 22.06 -26.70 -8.24
N ASN A 48 21.34 -27.67 -8.80
CA ASN A 48 20.01 -27.43 -9.37
C ASN A 48 19.01 -27.24 -8.22
N MET A 49 18.60 -26.00 -7.96
CA MET A 49 17.55 -25.70 -6.98
C MET A 49 16.18 -25.81 -7.66
N ASN A 50 15.47 -26.93 -7.43
CA ASN A 50 14.09 -27.11 -7.88
C ASN A 50 13.14 -26.75 -6.74
N VAL A 51 12.43 -25.63 -6.86
CA VAL A 51 11.43 -25.21 -5.87
C VAL A 51 10.05 -25.68 -6.34
N ASN A 52 9.56 -26.77 -5.73
CA ASN A 52 8.21 -27.28 -5.94
C ASN A 52 7.33 -26.88 -4.76
N PHE A 53 6.41 -25.94 -4.96
CA PHE A 53 5.45 -25.52 -3.93
C PHE A 53 4.08 -26.19 -4.21
N ASN A 54 3.76 -27.20 -3.43
CA ASN A 54 2.42 -27.81 -3.37
C ASN A 54 1.80 -27.48 -2.01
N ILE A 55 0.58 -26.95 -1.99
CA ILE A 55 -0.17 -26.69 -0.75
C ILE A 55 -1.53 -27.39 -0.87
N GLU A 56 -1.69 -28.49 -0.13
CA GLU A 56 -2.97 -29.05 0.32
C GLU A 56 -2.88 -29.42 1.82
N GLU A 57 -4.03 -29.34 2.48
CA GLU A 57 -4.32 -29.02 3.89
C GLU A 57 -4.13 -30.20 4.89
N THR A 58 -3.79 -29.92 6.17
CA THR A 58 -4.47 -30.35 7.45
C THR A 58 -3.52 -30.35 8.70
N GLN A 59 -3.76 -29.39 9.62
CA GLN A 59 -3.63 -29.28 11.11
C GLN A 59 -2.39 -29.87 11.88
N GLN A 60 -1.78 -29.24 12.91
CA GLN A 60 -2.31 -28.39 13.99
C GLN A 60 -1.18 -27.68 14.79
N GLY A 61 -1.42 -26.43 15.24
CA GLY A 61 -0.85 -25.82 16.45
C GLY A 61 -0.19 -24.44 16.30
N HIS A 62 -0.92 -23.35 16.62
CA HIS A 62 -0.51 -22.14 17.40
C HIS A 62 -1.75 -21.24 17.63
N SER A 63 -1.80 -20.58 18.78
CA SER A 63 -2.99 -20.26 19.60
C SER A 63 -4.00 -19.23 19.09
N ASN A 64 -5.22 -19.40 19.62
CA ASN A 64 -6.46 -18.68 19.36
C ASN A 64 -6.46 -17.23 19.90
N THR A 65 -6.98 -16.30 19.11
CA THR A 65 -7.61 -15.06 19.61
C THR A 65 -8.96 -14.90 18.93
N SER A 66 -10.03 -15.15 19.67
CA SER A 66 -11.38 -14.70 19.35
C SER A 66 -11.44 -13.19 19.53
N HIS A 67 -11.96 -12.42 18.55
CA HIS A 67 -12.70 -11.19 18.84
C HIS A 67 -13.72 -10.85 17.74
N SER A 68 -14.79 -10.23 18.22
CA SER A 68 -16.14 -10.12 17.69
C SER A 68 -16.30 -9.60 16.26
N GLN A 69 -17.23 -10.25 15.57
CA GLN A 69 -17.89 -9.73 14.38
C GLN A 69 -18.74 -8.51 14.77
N THR A 70 -18.49 -7.36 14.13
CA THR A 70 -19.52 -6.34 13.96
C THR A 70 -19.76 -6.15 12.47
N THR A 71 -21.00 -6.38 12.06
CA THR A 71 -21.52 -6.31 10.69
C THR A 71 -21.83 -4.86 10.30
N THR A 72 -21.38 -4.40 9.12
CA THR A 72 -22.18 -3.63 8.14
C THR A 72 -21.48 -3.46 6.77
N THR A 73 -21.97 -4.25 5.80
CA THR A 73 -22.28 -3.97 4.36
C THR A 73 -21.24 -3.46 3.31
N ALA A 74 -20.76 -4.41 2.47
CA ALA A 74 -20.47 -4.41 1.00
C ALA A 74 -19.62 -3.28 0.35
N THR A 75 -18.44 -3.53 -0.26
CA THR A 75 -18.13 -4.40 -1.42
C THR A 75 -16.78 -5.14 -1.31
N LYS A 76 -16.74 -6.45 -1.64
CA LYS A 76 -15.58 -7.36 -1.54
C LYS A 76 -14.49 -7.07 -2.58
N GLN A 77 -13.37 -6.51 -2.13
CA GLN A 77 -12.03 -6.64 -2.73
C GLN A 77 -11.09 -7.08 -1.58
N PRO A 78 -10.16 -8.02 -1.79
CA PRO A 78 -9.32 -8.56 -0.70
C PRO A 78 -8.62 -7.43 0.05
N GLU A 79 -8.72 -7.45 1.37
CA GLU A 79 -8.11 -6.46 2.28
C GLU A 79 -6.59 -6.54 2.12
N VAL A 80 -6.03 -5.60 1.34
CA VAL A 80 -4.59 -5.49 1.16
C VAL A 80 -4.05 -4.85 2.43
N ILE A 81 -3.28 -5.61 3.21
CA ILE A 81 -2.54 -5.08 4.36
C ILE A 81 -1.38 -4.25 3.80
N TYR A 82 -1.53 -2.93 3.78
CA TYR A 82 -0.54 -2.00 3.21
C TYR A 82 0.66 -1.77 4.12
N VAL A 83 0.45 -1.90 5.44
CA VAL A 83 1.50 -1.84 6.46
C VAL A 83 1.41 -3.11 7.28
N SER A 84 2.40 -3.98 7.14
CA SER A 84 2.42 -5.30 7.78
C SER A 84 2.32 -5.16 9.31
N GLY A 85 1.34 -5.83 9.92
CA GLY A 85 1.13 -5.80 11.37
C GLY A 85 0.50 -4.53 11.92
N TYR A 86 0.13 -3.55 11.09
CA TYR A 86 -0.57 -2.35 11.54
C TYR A 86 -2.05 -2.63 11.80
N SER A 87 -2.50 -2.36 13.03
CA SER A 87 -3.90 -2.54 13.46
C SER A 87 -4.45 -1.31 14.19
N GLY A 88 -3.75 -0.18 14.09
CA GLY A 88 -4.12 1.08 14.72
C GLY A 88 -5.18 1.87 13.95
N LYS A 89 -5.40 3.11 14.38
CA LYS A 89 -6.32 4.07 13.75
C LYS A 89 -5.97 4.34 12.28
N ILE A 90 -6.83 3.87 11.38
CA ILE A 90 -6.73 4.15 9.94
C ILE A 90 -7.28 5.54 9.62
N GLY A 91 -6.47 6.42 9.04
CA GLY A 91 -6.89 7.78 8.65
C GLY A 91 -7.50 7.87 7.25
N CYS A 92 -6.99 7.11 6.29
CA CYS A 92 -7.49 7.08 4.90
C CYS A 92 -7.22 5.70 4.26
N THR A 93 -7.82 5.40 3.10
CA THR A 93 -7.55 4.17 2.34
C THR A 93 -7.99 4.32 0.87
N PRO A 94 -7.37 3.62 -0.10
CA PRO A 94 -6.13 2.85 0.01
C PRO A 94 -4.89 3.74 -0.20
N PRO A 95 -3.76 3.47 0.48
CA PRO A 95 -2.53 4.20 0.25
C PRO A 95 -1.98 3.93 -1.14
N VAL A 96 -1.23 4.89 -1.67
CA VAL A 96 -0.58 4.76 -2.98
C VAL A 96 0.43 3.61 -3.01
N SER A 97 0.66 3.04 -4.19
CA SER A 97 1.73 2.06 -4.41
C SER A 97 3.11 2.72 -4.34
N SER A 98 4.16 1.91 -4.14
CA SER A 98 5.55 2.38 -4.18
C SER A 98 5.93 3.03 -5.52
N GLU A 99 5.51 2.44 -6.65
CA GLU A 99 5.74 3.00 -7.99
C GLU A 99 5.14 4.40 -8.13
N ARG A 100 3.89 4.59 -7.68
CA ARG A 100 3.23 5.89 -7.74
C ARG A 100 3.89 6.91 -6.81
N LEU A 101 4.40 6.47 -5.65
CA LEU A 101 5.17 7.32 -4.75
C LEU A 101 6.45 7.83 -5.41
N GLU A 102 7.18 6.99 -6.14
CA GLU A 102 8.41 7.39 -6.83
C GLU A 102 8.14 8.53 -7.84
N ASP A 103 7.05 8.42 -8.60
CA ASP A 103 6.62 9.48 -9.52
C ASP A 103 6.20 10.77 -8.79
N MET A 104 5.51 10.63 -7.65
CA MET A 104 5.13 11.77 -6.80
C MET A 104 6.36 12.48 -6.24
N ALA A 105 7.31 11.73 -5.66
CA ALA A 105 8.54 12.27 -5.10
C ALA A 105 9.40 12.96 -6.18
N LYS A 106 9.52 12.35 -7.36
CA LYS A 106 10.20 12.96 -8.51
C LYS A 106 9.54 14.28 -8.93
N THR A 107 8.21 14.34 -8.93
CA THR A 107 7.46 15.55 -9.25
C THR A 107 7.76 16.68 -8.25
N VAL A 108 7.82 16.38 -6.96
CA VAL A 108 8.22 17.34 -5.91
C VAL A 108 9.67 17.77 -6.09
N LYS A 109 10.59 16.82 -6.28
CA LYS A 109 12.01 17.07 -6.45
C LYS A 109 12.34 17.97 -7.64
N ASN A 110 11.55 17.88 -8.71
CA ASN A 110 11.74 18.67 -9.93
C ASN A 110 11.32 20.14 -9.79
N GLN A 111 10.67 20.55 -8.70
CA GLN A 111 10.37 21.98 -8.52
C GLN A 111 11.62 22.73 -8.08
N THR A 112 11.81 23.93 -8.63
CA THR A 112 13.01 24.74 -8.41
C THR A 112 12.94 25.56 -7.13
N PHE A 113 11.74 26.00 -6.72
CA PHE A 113 11.53 26.89 -5.57
C PHE A 113 10.85 26.16 -4.42
N GLY A 114 11.23 26.47 -3.18
CA GLY A 114 10.67 25.85 -1.96
C GLY A 114 9.14 25.95 -1.89
N ASP A 115 8.59 27.15 -2.07
CA ASP A 115 7.15 27.40 -2.09
C ASP A 115 6.41 26.54 -3.13
N ASP A 116 7.01 26.36 -4.31
CA ASP A 116 6.45 25.49 -5.35
C ASP A 116 6.51 24.01 -4.95
N LYS A 117 7.60 23.56 -4.31
CA LYS A 117 7.68 22.21 -3.73
C LYS A 117 6.56 22.01 -2.71
N VAL A 118 6.37 22.93 -1.77
CA VAL A 118 5.31 22.84 -0.75
C VAL A 118 3.94 22.77 -1.40
N ARG A 119 3.65 23.70 -2.32
CA ARG A 119 2.37 23.77 -3.03
C ARG A 119 2.08 22.48 -3.79
N VAL A 120 3.05 21.95 -4.53
CA VAL A 120 2.92 20.71 -5.32
C VAL A 120 2.75 19.51 -4.40
N THR A 121 3.53 19.39 -3.32
CA THR A 121 3.36 18.31 -2.35
C THR A 121 1.96 18.31 -1.74
N LYS A 122 1.44 19.48 -1.33
CA LYS A 122 0.07 19.59 -0.83
C LYS A 122 -0.98 19.19 -1.87
N GLN A 123 -0.80 19.54 -3.14
CA GLN A 123 -1.70 19.10 -4.22
C GLN A 123 -1.70 17.58 -4.40
N ILE A 124 -0.51 16.98 -4.35
CA ILE A 124 -0.33 15.52 -4.41
C ILE A 124 -1.04 14.87 -3.20
N VAL A 125 -0.71 15.27 -1.97
CA VAL A 125 -1.26 14.66 -0.75
C VAL A 125 -2.78 14.84 -0.65
N ARG A 126 -3.34 15.99 -1.06
CA ARG A 126 -4.78 16.25 -1.00
C ARG A 126 -5.63 15.19 -1.70
N SER A 127 -5.11 14.59 -2.77
CA SER A 127 -5.84 13.67 -3.64
C SER A 127 -5.44 12.20 -3.45
N ASN A 128 -4.55 11.91 -2.51
CA ASN A 128 -3.98 10.58 -2.31
C ASN A 128 -3.92 10.23 -0.84
N CYS A 129 -4.27 8.99 -0.50
CA CYS A 129 -3.91 8.43 0.79
C CYS A 129 -2.46 7.95 0.73
N ILE A 130 -1.69 8.18 1.77
CA ILE A 130 -0.29 7.74 1.87
C ILE A 130 -0.04 7.05 3.20
N THR A 131 0.91 6.13 3.28
CA THR A 131 1.42 5.68 4.58
C THR A 131 2.35 6.73 5.17
N LEU A 132 2.64 6.63 6.45
CA LEU A 132 3.55 7.56 7.09
C LEU A 132 4.97 7.45 6.53
N ASP A 133 5.43 6.24 6.25
CA ASP A 133 6.76 6.05 5.66
C ASP A 133 6.84 6.72 4.28
N GLN A 134 5.73 6.74 3.52
CA GLN A 134 5.61 7.49 2.28
C GLN A 134 5.62 9.01 2.49
N LEU A 135 4.95 9.51 3.53
CA LEU A 135 5.02 10.91 3.91
C LEU A 135 6.47 11.32 4.26
N ILE A 136 7.19 10.49 5.00
CA ILE A 136 8.60 10.72 5.36
C ILE A 136 9.47 10.86 4.10
N VAL A 137 9.26 10.03 3.07
CA VAL A 137 9.95 10.16 1.78
C VAL A 137 9.70 11.54 1.16
N LEU A 138 8.46 12.03 1.16
CA LEU A 138 8.13 13.36 0.63
C LEU A 138 8.73 14.50 1.46
N LEU A 139 8.71 14.38 2.79
CA LEU A 139 9.25 15.40 3.71
C LEU A 139 10.78 15.52 3.62
N ASN A 140 11.48 14.44 3.29
CA ASN A 140 12.94 14.45 3.08
C ASN A 140 13.38 15.19 1.82
N GLU A 141 12.45 15.61 0.95
CA GLU A 141 12.76 16.50 -0.17
C GLU A 141 12.93 17.95 0.28
N PHE A 142 12.65 18.29 1.54
CA PHE A 142 12.72 19.66 2.06
C PHE A 142 13.90 19.83 3.00
N ASP A 143 14.59 20.97 2.88
CA ASP A 143 15.75 21.29 3.72
C ASP A 143 15.33 21.96 5.03
N TRP A 144 14.27 22.77 4.98
CA TRP A 144 13.84 23.61 6.10
C TRP A 144 12.68 22.98 6.88
N ASP A 145 12.74 23.12 8.20
CA ASP A 145 11.71 22.60 9.10
C ASP A 145 10.34 23.24 8.87
N ASP A 146 10.30 24.54 8.56
CA ASP A 146 9.05 25.27 8.32
C ASP A 146 8.23 24.61 7.20
N ASP A 147 8.88 24.28 6.07
CA ASP A 147 8.25 23.58 4.94
C ASP A 147 7.78 22.18 5.34
N LYS A 148 8.64 21.42 6.04
CA LYS A 148 8.30 20.07 6.52
C LYS A 148 7.10 20.10 7.46
N LEU A 149 7.07 21.06 8.38
CA LEU A 149 6.02 21.22 9.38
C LEU A 149 4.70 21.59 8.72
N GLU A 150 4.72 22.52 7.78
CA GLU A 150 3.55 22.94 7.02
C GLU A 150 2.92 21.75 6.28
N ILE A 151 3.75 20.91 5.65
CA ILE A 151 3.29 19.71 4.95
C ILE A 151 2.84 18.64 5.93
N ALA A 152 3.58 18.40 7.01
CA ALA A 152 3.22 17.42 8.04
C ALA A 152 1.87 17.73 8.68
N LYS A 153 1.56 19.00 8.99
CA LYS A 153 0.24 19.37 9.49
C LYS A 153 -0.85 19.11 8.46
N PHE A 154 -0.60 19.50 7.21
CA PHE A 154 -1.56 19.29 6.12
C PHE A 154 -1.83 17.80 5.85
N ALA A 155 -0.80 16.97 5.89
CA ALA A 155 -0.88 15.55 5.53
C ALA A 155 -1.53 14.68 6.61
N TYR A 156 -1.73 15.18 7.83
CA TYR A 156 -2.25 14.39 8.95
C TYR A 156 -3.57 13.69 8.60
N ASP A 157 -4.52 14.39 7.98
CA ASP A 157 -5.83 13.82 7.58
C ASP A 157 -5.74 12.90 6.33
N HIS A 158 -4.55 12.73 5.77
CA HIS A 158 -4.26 11.97 4.54
C HIS A 158 -3.27 10.80 4.76
N VAL A 159 -2.99 10.46 6.02
CA VAL A 159 -2.12 9.33 6.39
C VAL A 159 -2.94 8.10 6.77
N TYR A 160 -2.56 6.95 6.22
CA TYR A 160 -3.17 5.65 6.48
C TYR A 160 -2.94 5.22 7.94
N ASP A 161 -1.69 5.21 8.41
CA ASP A 161 -1.26 4.67 9.70
C ASP A 161 -0.96 5.77 10.73
N LEU A 162 -2.01 6.45 11.19
CA LEU A 162 -1.91 7.64 12.03
C LEU A 162 -1.13 7.44 13.33
N GLU A 163 -1.21 6.25 13.94
CA GLU A 163 -0.48 5.98 15.19
C GLU A 163 1.04 5.96 15.03
N ASN A 164 1.55 5.84 13.81
CA ASN A 164 2.97 5.92 13.55
C ASN A 164 3.50 7.36 13.53
N TYR A 165 2.66 8.39 13.57
CA TYR A 165 3.03 9.80 13.27
C TYR A 165 4.24 10.32 14.07
N TYR A 166 4.52 9.71 15.22
CA TYR A 166 5.70 10.00 16.03
C TYR A 166 7.02 9.91 15.26
N LYS A 167 7.09 9.16 14.15
CA LYS A 167 8.31 9.11 13.32
C LYS A 167 8.66 10.45 12.66
N VAL A 168 7.66 11.33 12.42
CA VAL A 168 7.87 12.63 11.75
C VAL A 168 8.71 13.57 12.60
N TYR A 169 8.67 13.47 13.93
CA TYR A 169 9.46 14.33 14.81
C TYR A 169 10.98 14.21 14.57
N ASN A 170 11.45 13.06 14.10
CA ASN A 170 12.87 12.82 13.80
C ASN A 170 13.36 13.55 12.54
N LEU A 171 12.45 14.16 11.75
CA LEU A 171 12.80 14.88 10.53
C LEU A 171 13.11 16.36 10.77
N PHE A 172 12.75 16.87 11.95
CA PHE A 172 12.98 18.25 12.33
C PHE A 172 14.36 18.43 12.92
N THR A 173 14.97 19.55 12.57
CA THR A 173 16.25 20.00 13.14
C THR A 173 16.03 20.69 14.49
N PHE A 174 14.92 21.41 14.63
CA PHE A 174 14.59 22.20 15.82
C PHE A 174 13.44 21.56 16.60
N SER A 175 13.57 21.54 17.94
CA SER A 175 12.53 20.97 18.81
C SER A 175 11.21 21.74 18.74
N SER A 176 11.26 23.05 18.50
CA SER A 176 10.07 23.91 18.36
C SER A 176 9.14 23.43 17.24
N SER A 177 9.70 22.94 16.13
CA SER A 177 8.92 22.39 15.01
C SER A 177 8.15 21.14 15.44
N GLY A 178 8.76 20.31 16.28
CA GLY A 178 8.11 19.14 16.87
C GLY A 178 7.02 19.51 17.88
N GLU A 179 7.28 20.48 18.76
CA GLU A 179 6.28 21.00 19.71
C GLU A 179 5.06 21.56 18.96
N GLU A 180 5.27 22.34 17.90
CA GLU A 180 4.18 22.92 17.12
C GLU A 180 3.38 21.87 16.33
N LEU A 181 4.01 20.75 15.94
CA LEU A 181 3.31 19.61 15.35
C LEU A 181 2.47 18.87 16.41
N ASP A 182 3.02 18.67 17.60
CA ASP A 182 2.31 18.03 18.71
C ASP A 182 1.06 18.83 19.12
N GLU A 183 1.18 20.14 19.29
CA GLU A 183 0.04 21.03 19.56
C GLU A 183 -1.06 20.90 18.49
N PHE A 184 -0.66 20.85 17.21
CA PHE A 184 -1.60 20.67 16.11
C PHE A 184 -2.33 19.32 16.21
N ILE A 185 -1.61 18.21 16.46
CA ILE A 185 -2.21 16.88 16.56
C ILE A 185 -3.16 16.79 17.77
N GLN A 186 -2.78 17.36 18.91
CA GLN A 186 -3.65 17.41 20.09
C GLN A 186 -4.95 18.16 19.81
N SER A 187 -4.92 19.23 19.00
CA SER A 187 -6.12 19.99 18.63
C SER A 187 -7.11 19.25 17.72
N LYS A 188 -6.69 18.12 17.13
CA LYS A 188 -7.49 17.28 16.22
C LYS A 188 -8.20 16.11 16.90
N ASN A 189 -7.87 15.84 18.17
CA ASN A 189 -8.47 14.78 18.99
C ASN A 189 -9.62 15.32 19.85
#